data_AF-Q8ZV85-F1
#
_entry.id   AF-Q8ZV85-F1
#
_cell.length_a   1.000
_cell.length_b   1.000
_cell.length_c   1.000
_cell.angle_alpha   90.00
_cell.angle_beta   90.00
_cell.angle_gamma   90.00
#
_symmetry.space_group_name_H-M   'P 1'
#
loop_
_entity.id
_entity.type
_entity.pdbx_description
1 polymer ?
#
loop_
_entity_poly.entity_id
_entity_poly.type
_entity_poly.pdbx_seq_one_letter_code
_entity_poly.pdbx_strand_id
1 'polypeptide(L)'
;MKLLGIIALVTLVAAVFGQIVSWVPPHAQLVGAYVYNATHFAYYKDGAAVYIAQEGLTFNGTDAEAQAVMQFLYSQCKYVAVEVENITVIDGGELWPSEVYCSQDGSSWLWLRLLPLRFAAYKGDVDFVNASITVYTPIGVFTGYVPAGWYLDRGTNTVFRLPGFNASLITEIHKLQRAITQLTAQLQAVSANNSQLSALLTQLSAKANELESQRKALEEAVRQRESVISALSAQLQAARAEADALRKQLEEARRENEALRARLAEINATYTDMIQQLQAQLDQLSQMQLQAQPDEGGPNLLPLLFIALIAIVGALVYIRKKRAEE
;
A
#
# COMPACT_ATOMS: atom_id res chain seq x y z
N MET A 1 -1.70 -40.74 40.48
CA MET A 1 -1.82 -40.15 39.12
C MET A 1 -0.49 -39.64 38.53
N LYS A 2 0.69 -40.14 38.93
CA LYS A 2 1.98 -39.74 38.31
C LYS A 2 2.82 -40.89 37.73
N LEU A 3 2.35 -42.14 37.81
CA LEU A 3 3.13 -43.31 37.36
C LEU A 3 2.72 -43.87 35.99
N LEU A 4 1.53 -43.56 35.49
CA LEU A 4 1.03 -44.04 34.18
C LEU A 4 1.44 -43.17 32.99
N GLY A 5 1.87 -41.92 33.23
CA GLY A 5 2.30 -41.01 32.16
C GLY A 5 3.73 -41.24 31.67
N ILE A 6 4.54 -42.02 32.40
CA ILE A 6 5.96 -42.25 32.05
C ILE A 6 6.12 -43.54 31.24
N ILE A 7 5.25 -44.53 31.40
CA ILE A 7 5.32 -45.79 30.64
C ILE A 7 4.85 -45.59 29.18
N ALA A 8 3.92 -44.67 28.93
CA ALA A 8 3.49 -44.32 27.58
C ALA A 8 4.51 -43.48 26.79
N LEU A 9 5.51 -42.90 27.47
CA LEU A 9 6.55 -42.10 26.82
C LEU A 9 7.82 -42.92 26.49
N VAL A 10 7.95 -44.14 27.02
CA VAL A 10 9.14 -45.00 26.83
C VAL A 10 8.88 -46.14 25.83
N THR A 11 7.63 -46.44 25.47
CA THR A 11 7.30 -47.43 24.43
C THR A 11 7.15 -46.85 23.02
N LEU A 12 7.41 -45.55 22.83
CA LEU A 12 7.37 -44.90 21.51
C LEU A 12 8.71 -44.25 21.11
N VAL A 13 9.82 -44.83 21.57
CA VAL A 13 11.19 -44.44 21.18
C VAL A 13 11.99 -45.63 20.61
N ALA A 14 11.36 -46.77 20.33
CA ALA A 14 12.03 -47.87 19.63
C ALA A 14 11.48 -48.05 18.20
N ALA A 15 12.40 -47.91 17.24
CA ALA A 15 12.30 -48.27 15.82
C ALA A 15 11.70 -47.23 14.84
N VAL A 16 12.30 -46.04 14.80
CA VAL A 16 12.35 -45.26 13.54
C VAL A 16 13.81 -45.07 13.16
N PHE A 17 14.42 -46.14 12.64
CA PHE A 17 15.62 -46.04 11.83
C PHE A 17 15.24 -46.50 10.43
N GLY A 18 15.29 -45.56 9.48
CA GLY A 18 14.86 -45.75 8.11
C GLY A 18 15.56 -46.94 7.47
N GLN A 19 14.76 -47.94 7.09
CA GLN A 19 15.21 -49.01 6.22
C GLN A 19 14.72 -48.68 4.83
N ILE A 20 15.64 -48.23 4.01
CA ILE A 20 15.42 -48.04 2.58
C ILE A 20 15.52 -49.43 1.94
N VAL A 21 14.46 -49.87 1.26
CA VAL A 21 14.40 -51.17 0.59
C VAL A 21 14.34 -50.96 -0.92
N SER A 22 15.06 -51.76 -1.70
CA SER A 22 15.03 -51.69 -3.16
C SER A 22 13.59 -51.84 -3.69
N TRP A 23 13.17 -50.88 -4.53
CA TRP A 23 11.83 -50.81 -5.12
C TRP A 23 11.93 -50.72 -6.64
N VAL A 24 10.85 -51.15 -7.31
CA VAL A 24 10.75 -51.23 -8.76
C VAL A 24 10.64 -49.82 -9.37
N PRO A 25 11.37 -49.50 -10.44
CA PRO A 25 11.20 -48.23 -11.14
C PRO A 25 9.72 -48.01 -11.53
N PRO A 26 9.17 -46.78 -11.43
CA PRO A 26 7.74 -46.52 -11.70
C PRO A 26 7.24 -46.92 -13.10
N HIS A 27 8.15 -47.14 -14.05
CA HIS A 27 7.89 -47.48 -15.45
C HIS A 27 8.10 -48.97 -15.75
N ALA A 28 8.63 -49.76 -14.81
CA ALA A 28 8.76 -51.19 -15.01
C ALA A 28 7.39 -51.89 -14.87
N GLN A 29 7.15 -52.87 -15.73
CA GLN A 29 5.88 -53.56 -15.87
C GLN A 29 5.91 -54.88 -15.10
N LEU A 30 4.87 -55.15 -14.31
CA LEU A 30 4.68 -56.44 -13.67
C LEU A 30 4.26 -57.48 -14.72
N VAL A 31 5.02 -58.57 -14.80
CA VAL A 31 4.81 -59.65 -15.77
C VAL A 31 4.77 -61.00 -15.06
N GLY A 32 3.95 -61.91 -15.58
CA GLY A 32 3.86 -63.31 -15.12
C GLY A 32 5.02 -64.16 -15.64
N ALA A 33 6.25 -63.66 -15.55
CA ALA A 33 7.43 -64.34 -16.07
C ALA A 33 8.00 -65.35 -15.07
N TYR A 34 8.54 -66.45 -15.59
CA TYR A 34 9.21 -67.47 -14.81
C TYR A 34 10.70 -67.54 -15.18
N VAL A 35 11.53 -67.95 -14.23
CA VAL A 35 12.98 -68.12 -14.44
C VAL A 35 13.18 -69.23 -15.47
N TYR A 36 13.84 -68.90 -16.59
CA TYR A 36 14.16 -69.87 -17.65
C TYR A 36 15.60 -70.39 -17.48
N ASN A 37 16.55 -69.50 -17.20
CA ASN A 37 17.92 -69.84 -16.83
C ASN A 37 18.50 -68.75 -15.91
N ALA A 38 19.81 -68.81 -15.61
CA ALA A 38 20.47 -67.90 -14.68
C ALA A 38 20.38 -66.40 -15.05
N THR A 39 20.16 -66.06 -16.32
CA THR A 39 20.05 -64.66 -16.77
C THR A 39 18.78 -64.35 -17.56
N HIS A 40 17.96 -65.36 -17.86
CA HIS A 40 16.79 -65.24 -18.71
C HIS A 40 15.51 -65.68 -18.01
N PHE A 41 14.43 -64.99 -18.35
CA PHE A 41 13.07 -65.28 -17.93
C PHE A 41 12.24 -65.52 -19.19
N ALA A 42 11.13 -66.24 -19.03
CA ALA A 42 10.19 -66.45 -20.12
C ALA A 42 8.77 -66.20 -19.63
N TYR A 43 7.93 -65.67 -20.51
CA TYR A 43 6.49 -65.66 -20.31
C TYR A 43 5.78 -65.76 -21.66
N TYR A 44 4.50 -66.13 -21.63
CA TYR A 44 3.70 -66.25 -22.85
C TYR A 44 2.76 -65.06 -23.00
N LYS A 45 2.79 -64.44 -24.17
CA LYS A 45 1.91 -63.34 -24.55
C LYS A 45 1.24 -63.70 -25.87
N ASP A 46 -0.10 -63.74 -25.87
CA ASP A 46 -0.90 -63.99 -27.08
C ASP A 46 -0.50 -65.26 -27.86
N GLY A 47 -0.05 -66.30 -27.14
CA GLY A 47 0.39 -67.58 -27.72
C GLY A 47 1.83 -67.59 -28.24
N ALA A 48 2.56 -66.48 -28.17
CA ALA A 48 3.98 -66.40 -28.49
C ALA A 48 4.85 -66.40 -27.21
N ALA A 49 6.05 -66.98 -27.31
CA ALA A 49 7.02 -66.93 -26.22
C ALA A 49 7.74 -65.57 -26.22
N VAL A 50 7.83 -64.95 -25.04
CA VAL A 50 8.63 -63.75 -24.81
C VAL A 50 9.77 -64.12 -23.88
N TYR A 51 10.99 -63.98 -24.37
CA TYR A 51 12.23 -64.21 -23.64
C TYR A 51 12.75 -62.87 -23.12
N ILE A 52 12.87 -62.74 -21.81
CA ILE A 52 13.39 -61.55 -21.15
C ILE A 52 14.83 -61.85 -20.76
N ALA A 53 15.77 -61.00 -21.16
CA ALA A 53 17.18 -61.12 -20.81
C ALA A 53 17.60 -59.94 -19.94
N GLN A 54 18.20 -60.22 -18.77
CA GLN A 54 18.77 -59.16 -17.93
C GLN A 54 19.96 -58.51 -18.65
N GLU A 55 19.87 -57.21 -18.90
CA GLU A 55 20.92 -56.47 -19.58
C GLU A 55 22.15 -56.22 -18.69
N GLY A 56 23.34 -56.37 -19.29
CA GLY A 56 24.62 -56.15 -18.64
C GLY A 56 25.02 -57.23 -17.63
N LEU A 57 24.28 -58.35 -17.56
CA LEU A 57 24.55 -59.45 -16.64
C LEU A 57 24.84 -60.74 -17.41
N THR A 58 25.98 -61.36 -17.11
CA THR A 58 26.39 -62.65 -17.68
C THR A 58 26.64 -63.65 -16.56
N PHE A 59 26.35 -64.92 -16.82
CA PHE A 59 26.62 -66.01 -15.90
C PHE A 59 27.73 -66.90 -16.46
N ASN A 60 28.77 -67.13 -15.66
CA ASN A 60 29.93 -67.95 -16.02
C ASN A 60 30.35 -68.81 -14.82
N GLY A 61 29.39 -69.59 -14.29
CA GLY A 61 29.60 -70.57 -13.23
C GLY A 61 29.53 -72.00 -13.74
N THR A 62 29.91 -72.93 -12.87
CA THR A 62 29.74 -74.38 -13.03
C THR A 62 28.27 -74.79 -12.97
N ASP A 63 27.96 -76.01 -13.41
CA ASP A 63 26.58 -76.55 -13.32
C ASP A 63 26.04 -76.59 -11.89
N ALA A 64 26.91 -76.86 -10.90
CA ALA A 64 26.55 -76.85 -9.49
C ALA A 64 26.17 -75.43 -9.01
N GLU A 65 26.92 -74.42 -9.43
CA GLU A 65 26.61 -73.02 -9.14
C GLU A 65 25.33 -72.57 -9.85
N ALA A 66 25.12 -73.03 -11.09
CA ALA A 66 23.89 -72.74 -11.84
C ALA A 66 22.67 -73.30 -11.11
N GLN A 67 22.73 -74.53 -10.59
CA GLN A 67 21.65 -75.11 -9.80
C GLN A 67 21.36 -74.31 -8.52
N ALA A 68 22.41 -73.91 -7.78
CA ALA A 68 22.25 -73.11 -6.56
C ALA A 68 21.62 -71.74 -6.84
N VAL A 69 22.08 -71.07 -7.90
CA VAL A 69 21.53 -69.78 -8.35
C VAL A 69 20.08 -69.92 -8.81
N MET A 70 19.76 -70.95 -9.58
CA MET A 70 18.38 -71.20 -10.02
C MET A 70 17.45 -71.41 -8.83
N GLN A 71 17.86 -72.17 -7.81
CA GLN A 71 17.07 -72.31 -6.57
C GLN A 71 16.86 -70.97 -5.86
N PHE A 72 17.90 -70.14 -5.80
CA PHE A 72 17.79 -68.80 -5.23
C PHE A 72 16.79 -67.94 -6.03
N LEU A 73 16.93 -67.88 -7.37
CA LEU A 73 16.02 -67.12 -8.22
C LEU A 73 14.58 -67.62 -8.14
N TYR A 74 14.34 -68.93 -8.13
CA TYR A 74 12.99 -69.47 -7.93
C TYR A 74 12.38 -69.05 -6.59
N SER A 75 13.20 -68.93 -5.53
CA SER A 75 12.71 -68.45 -4.23
C SER A 75 12.42 -66.95 -4.20
N GLN A 76 13.17 -66.16 -4.97
CA GLN A 76 13.11 -64.70 -4.94
C GLN A 76 12.22 -64.09 -6.03
N CYS A 77 11.99 -64.80 -7.14
CA CYS A 77 11.29 -64.29 -8.32
C CYS A 77 9.87 -64.85 -8.43
N LYS A 78 9.07 -64.72 -7.36
CA LYS A 78 7.63 -65.06 -7.43
C LYS A 78 6.85 -64.01 -8.21
N TYR A 79 7.21 -62.75 -8.01
CA TYR A 79 6.76 -61.61 -8.80
C TYR A 79 7.93 -61.06 -9.58
N VAL A 80 7.71 -60.76 -10.86
CA VAL A 80 8.73 -60.22 -11.75
C VAL A 80 8.24 -58.90 -12.32
N ALA A 81 9.08 -57.89 -12.26
CA ALA A 81 8.89 -56.62 -12.93
C ALA A 81 10.02 -56.38 -13.91
N VAL A 82 9.69 -55.88 -15.11
CA VAL A 82 10.64 -55.68 -16.20
C VAL A 82 10.55 -54.27 -16.76
N GLU A 83 11.69 -53.63 -16.92
CA GLU A 83 11.83 -52.41 -17.72
C GLU A 83 12.44 -52.80 -19.06
N VAL A 84 11.60 -52.82 -20.09
CA VAL A 84 11.99 -53.26 -21.43
C VAL A 84 12.73 -52.14 -22.14
N GLU A 85 13.98 -52.39 -22.54
CA GLU A 85 14.79 -51.41 -23.26
C GLU A 85 14.46 -51.40 -24.75
N ASN A 86 14.46 -52.60 -25.35
CA ASN A 86 14.13 -52.78 -26.76
C ASN A 86 13.43 -54.12 -26.98
N ILE A 87 12.72 -54.27 -28.11
CA ILE A 87 12.04 -55.51 -28.49
C ILE A 87 12.65 -55.99 -29.79
N THR A 88 13.15 -57.23 -29.78
CA THR A 88 13.69 -57.89 -30.96
C THR A 88 12.87 -59.13 -31.29
N VAL A 89 12.44 -59.25 -32.54
CA VAL A 89 11.69 -60.43 -32.99
C VAL A 89 12.69 -61.53 -33.35
N ILE A 90 12.50 -62.73 -32.81
CA ILE A 90 13.35 -63.91 -33.04
C ILE A 90 12.52 -65.07 -33.60
N ASP A 91 13.20 -66.08 -34.15
CA ASP A 91 12.51 -67.29 -34.59
C ASP A 91 11.89 -68.00 -33.38
N GLY A 92 10.55 -68.04 -33.34
CA GLY A 92 9.79 -68.62 -32.23
C GLY A 92 9.35 -67.64 -31.12
N GLY A 93 9.55 -66.33 -31.26
CA GLY A 93 9.05 -65.37 -30.25
C GLY A 93 9.64 -63.95 -30.29
N GLU A 94 9.65 -63.30 -29.13
CA GLU A 94 10.29 -62.00 -28.92
C GLU A 94 11.39 -62.11 -27.87
N LEU A 95 12.50 -61.39 -28.06
CA LEU A 95 13.56 -61.21 -27.09
C LEU A 95 13.56 -59.76 -26.59
N TRP A 96 13.43 -59.59 -25.28
CA TRP A 96 13.33 -58.32 -24.57
C TRP A 96 14.57 -58.16 -23.68
N PRO A 97 15.63 -57.47 -24.14
CA PRO A 97 16.64 -56.91 -23.25
C PRO A 97 15.96 -55.99 -22.23
N SER A 98 16.17 -56.24 -20.94
CA SER A 98 15.44 -55.57 -19.87
C SER A 98 16.25 -55.45 -18.59
N GLU A 99 15.89 -54.47 -17.77
CA GLU A 99 16.17 -54.52 -16.34
C GLU A 99 15.13 -55.37 -15.64
N VAL A 100 15.59 -56.37 -14.90
CA VAL A 100 14.73 -57.35 -14.24
C VAL A 100 14.79 -57.15 -12.73
N TYR A 101 13.60 -57.04 -12.14
CA TYR A 101 13.38 -56.93 -10.72
C TYR A 101 12.52 -58.09 -10.24
N CYS A 102 12.96 -58.77 -9.19
CA CYS A 102 12.27 -59.93 -8.62
C CYS A 102 11.80 -59.66 -7.19
N SER A 103 10.65 -60.17 -6.80
CA SER A 103 10.21 -60.15 -5.41
C SER A 103 9.55 -61.45 -4.98
N GLN A 104 9.83 -61.86 -3.75
CA GLN A 104 9.23 -63.05 -3.14
C GLN A 104 7.79 -62.77 -2.69
N ASP A 105 7.54 -61.57 -2.17
CA ASP A 105 6.30 -61.19 -1.49
C ASP A 105 5.67 -59.88 -2.03
N GLY A 106 6.36 -59.20 -2.95
CA GLY A 106 5.96 -57.91 -3.53
C GLY A 106 6.42 -56.70 -2.71
N SER A 107 7.05 -56.90 -1.55
CA SER A 107 7.46 -55.82 -0.64
C SER A 107 8.91 -55.38 -0.83
N SER A 108 9.77 -56.33 -1.18
CA SER A 108 11.22 -56.11 -1.35
C SER A 108 11.65 -56.62 -2.70
N TRP A 109 12.25 -55.76 -3.52
CA TRP A 109 12.58 -56.08 -4.90
C TRP A 109 14.08 -56.25 -5.09
N LEU A 110 14.50 -57.42 -5.51
CA LEU A 110 15.85 -57.75 -5.95
C LEU A 110 16.04 -57.26 -7.38
N TRP A 111 16.89 -56.25 -7.58
CA TRP A 111 17.40 -55.93 -8.91
C TRP A 111 18.47 -56.95 -9.31
N LEU A 112 18.26 -57.68 -10.41
CA LEU A 112 19.17 -58.77 -10.79
C LEU A 112 20.58 -58.29 -11.15
N ARG A 113 20.74 -57.02 -11.56
CA ARG A 113 22.07 -56.42 -11.76
C ARG A 113 22.95 -56.51 -10.50
N LEU A 114 22.35 -56.63 -9.31
CA LEU A 114 23.10 -56.73 -8.06
C LEU A 114 23.58 -58.15 -7.72
N LEU A 115 23.22 -59.18 -8.51
CA LEU A 115 23.64 -60.57 -8.28
C LEU A 115 25.16 -60.80 -8.23
N PRO A 116 26.04 -60.06 -8.96
CA PRO A 116 27.48 -60.20 -8.82
C PRO A 116 27.99 -59.94 -7.39
N LEU A 117 27.24 -59.18 -6.58
CA LEU A 117 27.59 -58.94 -5.17
C LEU A 117 27.28 -60.13 -4.25
N ARG A 118 26.50 -61.11 -4.75
CA ARG A 118 26.11 -62.31 -3.99
C ARG A 118 26.74 -63.58 -4.51
N PHE A 119 26.87 -63.73 -5.83
CA PHE A 119 27.44 -64.92 -6.44
C PHE A 119 28.57 -64.54 -7.40
N ALA A 120 29.77 -65.05 -7.14
CA ALA A 120 30.96 -64.82 -7.97
C ALA A 120 30.83 -65.37 -9.41
N ALA A 121 29.88 -66.28 -9.63
CA ALA A 121 29.55 -66.83 -10.94
C ALA A 121 28.91 -65.80 -11.88
N TYR A 122 28.34 -64.71 -11.37
CA TYR A 122 27.85 -63.61 -12.20
C TYR A 122 28.94 -62.57 -12.47
N LYS A 123 28.94 -62.07 -13.70
CA LYS A 123 29.73 -60.92 -14.12
C LYS A 123 28.81 -59.85 -14.68
N GLY A 124 28.97 -58.63 -14.19
CA GLY A 124 28.22 -57.46 -14.60
C GLY A 124 28.69 -56.26 -13.80
N ASP A 125 28.52 -55.08 -14.37
CA ASP A 125 28.92 -53.84 -13.70
C ASP A 125 27.89 -53.48 -12.63
N VAL A 126 28.38 -53.27 -11.41
CA VAL A 126 27.58 -52.77 -10.30
C VAL A 126 28.17 -51.43 -9.88
N ASP A 127 27.45 -50.37 -10.23
CA ASP A 127 27.77 -49.03 -9.76
C ASP A 127 27.49 -48.92 -8.26
N PHE A 128 28.28 -48.09 -7.60
CA PHE A 128 28.11 -47.78 -6.19
C PHE A 128 28.23 -46.28 -5.95
N VAL A 129 27.58 -45.82 -4.88
CA VAL A 129 27.47 -44.42 -4.51
C VAL A 129 27.84 -44.26 -3.03
N ASN A 130 28.64 -43.24 -2.71
CA ASN A 130 28.86 -42.84 -1.32
C ASN A 130 27.57 -42.23 -0.75
N ALA A 131 27.02 -42.84 0.28
CA ALA A 131 25.77 -42.40 0.89
C ALA A 131 25.88 -42.45 2.41
N SER A 132 25.40 -41.41 3.10
CA SER A 132 25.41 -41.31 4.57
C SER A 132 24.30 -42.12 5.25
N ILE A 133 23.73 -43.10 4.54
CA ILE A 133 22.56 -43.87 4.93
C ILE A 133 22.84 -45.37 4.84
N THR A 134 22.05 -46.16 5.55
CA THR A 134 22.06 -47.63 5.47
C THR A 134 20.92 -48.11 4.58
N VAL A 135 21.23 -48.98 3.63
CA VAL A 135 20.28 -49.52 2.66
C VAL A 135 20.18 -51.04 2.83
N TYR A 136 18.95 -51.54 2.92
CA TYR A 136 18.64 -52.96 3.09
C TYR A 136 18.14 -53.52 1.78
N THR A 137 18.85 -54.49 1.21
CA THR A 137 18.48 -55.12 -0.05
C THR A 137 18.39 -56.65 0.11
N PRO A 138 17.70 -57.37 -0.79
CA PRO A 138 17.67 -58.83 -0.74
C PRO A 138 19.05 -59.52 -0.88
N ILE A 139 20.07 -58.80 -1.36
CA ILE A 139 21.44 -59.33 -1.44
C ILE A 139 22.32 -59.00 -0.23
N GLY A 140 21.91 -58.06 0.63
CA GLY A 140 22.72 -57.62 1.76
C GLY A 140 22.37 -56.23 2.28
N VAL A 141 23.05 -55.85 3.37
CA VAL A 141 22.93 -54.54 4.02
C VAL A 141 24.18 -53.73 3.71
N PHE A 142 24.00 -52.50 3.23
CA PHE A 142 25.09 -51.62 2.80
C PHE A 142 25.04 -50.30 3.59
N THR A 143 26.20 -49.84 4.05
CA THR A 143 26.34 -48.61 4.87
C THR A 143 27.54 -47.81 4.38
N GLY A 144 27.40 -46.50 4.19
CA GLY A 144 28.48 -45.61 3.76
C GLY A 144 28.79 -45.68 2.27
N TYR A 145 28.72 -46.88 1.69
CA TYR A 145 28.87 -47.16 0.26
C TYR A 145 27.82 -48.16 -0.17
N VAL A 146 26.90 -47.74 -1.01
CA VAL A 146 25.68 -48.48 -1.36
C VAL A 146 25.63 -48.67 -2.88
N PRO A 147 25.14 -49.81 -3.38
CA PRO A 147 24.93 -49.98 -4.81
C PRO A 147 24.05 -48.85 -5.36
N ALA A 148 24.27 -48.42 -6.60
CA ALA A 148 23.31 -47.57 -7.29
C ALA A 148 22.03 -48.37 -7.56
N GLY A 149 20.89 -47.70 -7.64
CA GLY A 149 19.60 -48.36 -7.87
C GLY A 149 18.41 -47.54 -7.42
N TRP A 150 17.21 -48.09 -7.58
CA TRP A 150 15.97 -47.51 -7.09
C TRP A 150 15.60 -48.07 -5.73
N TYR A 151 15.19 -47.19 -4.82
CA TYR A 151 14.86 -47.57 -3.45
C TYR A 151 13.62 -46.84 -2.92
N LEU A 152 12.90 -47.50 -2.03
CA LEU A 152 11.75 -47.01 -1.30
C LEU A 152 12.16 -46.60 0.11
N ASP A 153 11.87 -45.37 0.48
CA ASP A 153 11.86 -44.95 1.88
C ASP A 153 10.57 -45.44 2.56
N ARG A 154 10.70 -46.39 3.50
CA ARG A 154 9.55 -46.91 4.28
C ARG A 154 8.84 -45.85 5.12
N GLY A 155 9.50 -44.76 5.50
CA GLY A 155 8.90 -43.70 6.30
C GLY A 155 7.96 -42.81 5.48
N THR A 156 8.32 -42.54 4.23
CA THR A 156 7.60 -41.60 3.36
C THR A 156 6.87 -42.29 2.20
N ASN A 157 7.09 -43.59 1.99
CA ASN A 157 6.67 -44.36 0.81
C ASN A 157 7.13 -43.73 -0.52
N THR A 158 8.20 -42.94 -0.49
CA THR A 158 8.75 -42.31 -1.70
C THR A 158 9.82 -43.19 -2.34
N VAL A 159 9.76 -43.30 -3.66
CA VAL A 159 10.73 -44.03 -4.48
C VAL A 159 11.76 -43.04 -4.99
N PHE A 160 13.04 -43.31 -4.76
CA PHE A 160 14.15 -42.49 -5.25
C PHE A 160 15.28 -43.36 -5.81
N ARG A 161 15.93 -42.87 -6.86
CA ARG A 161 17.12 -43.50 -7.42
C ARG A 161 18.35 -42.97 -6.69
N LEU A 162 19.19 -43.84 -6.15
CA LEU A 162 20.53 -43.45 -5.75
C LEU A 162 21.34 -43.20 -7.01
N PRO A 163 21.83 -41.96 -7.18
CA PRO A 163 22.29 -41.56 -8.47
C PRO A 163 23.71 -42.06 -8.76
N GLY A 164 23.85 -42.92 -9.76
CA GLY A 164 25.00 -42.87 -10.66
C GLY A 164 24.76 -41.71 -11.63
N PHE A 165 25.28 -40.52 -11.35
CA PHE A 165 25.01 -39.35 -12.18
C PHE A 165 25.99 -39.22 -13.35
N ASN A 166 25.44 -38.99 -14.55
CA ASN A 166 26.15 -38.33 -15.64
C ASN A 166 26.38 -36.86 -15.24
N ALA A 167 27.56 -36.56 -14.69
CA ALA A 167 27.90 -35.29 -14.02
C ALA A 167 27.61 -34.02 -14.85
N SER A 168 27.58 -34.13 -16.18
CA SER A 168 27.26 -33.04 -17.09
C SER A 168 25.84 -32.51 -16.90
N LEU A 169 24.85 -33.40 -16.69
CA LEU A 169 23.44 -33.01 -16.61
C LEU A 169 23.14 -32.24 -15.32
N ILE A 170 23.73 -32.67 -14.19
CA ILE A 170 23.59 -32.00 -12.89
C ILE A 170 24.25 -30.61 -12.91
N THR A 171 25.39 -30.49 -13.57
CA THR A 171 26.06 -29.19 -13.73
C THR A 171 25.17 -28.21 -14.47
N GLU A 172 24.48 -28.67 -15.51
CA GLU A 172 23.55 -27.84 -16.29
C GLU A 172 22.28 -27.50 -15.51
N ILE A 173 21.70 -28.47 -14.80
CA ILE A 173 20.57 -28.23 -13.89
C ILE A 173 20.95 -27.20 -12.81
N HIS A 174 22.14 -27.30 -12.20
CA HIS A 174 22.61 -26.32 -11.21
C HIS A 174 22.88 -24.93 -11.81
N LYS A 175 23.31 -24.83 -13.07
CA LYS A 175 23.43 -23.53 -13.75
C LYS A 175 22.06 -22.92 -14.01
N LEU A 176 21.12 -23.70 -14.54
CA LEU A 176 19.76 -23.25 -14.80
C LEU A 176 19.03 -22.85 -13.52
N GLN A 177 19.20 -23.63 -12.44
CA GLN A 177 18.62 -23.31 -11.14
C GLN A 177 19.17 -21.98 -10.61
N ARG A 178 20.48 -21.74 -10.68
CA ARG A 178 21.09 -20.46 -10.32
C ARG A 178 20.58 -19.31 -11.18
N ALA A 179 20.45 -19.52 -12.49
CA ALA A 179 19.90 -18.51 -13.39
C ALA A 179 18.45 -18.16 -13.04
N ILE A 180 17.60 -19.16 -12.77
CA ILE A 180 16.22 -18.96 -12.33
C ILE A 180 16.15 -18.20 -11.01
N THR A 181 16.96 -18.57 -10.02
CA THR A 181 17.00 -17.87 -8.72
C THR A 181 17.44 -16.41 -8.90
N GLN A 182 18.46 -16.16 -9.73
CA GLN A 182 18.94 -14.81 -10.01
C GLN A 182 17.88 -13.96 -10.75
N LEU A 183 17.24 -14.51 -11.78
CA LEU A 183 16.15 -13.85 -12.50
C LEU A 183 14.96 -13.55 -11.59
N THR A 184 14.61 -14.49 -10.70
CA THR A 184 13.52 -14.30 -9.73
C THR A 184 13.85 -13.17 -8.76
N ALA A 185 15.08 -13.11 -8.25
CA ALA A 185 15.53 -12.01 -7.39
C ALA A 185 15.53 -10.66 -8.11
N GLN A 186 15.97 -10.62 -9.37
CA GLN A 186 15.90 -9.40 -10.19
C GLN A 186 14.46 -8.94 -10.42
N LEU A 187 13.54 -9.87 -10.72
CA LEU A 187 12.13 -9.55 -10.92
C LEU A 187 11.48 -9.00 -9.64
N GLN A 188 11.80 -9.58 -8.48
CA GLN A 188 11.36 -9.05 -7.18
C GLN A 188 11.91 -7.64 -6.91
N ALA A 189 13.19 -7.40 -7.20
CA ALA A 189 13.81 -6.08 -7.03
C ALA A 189 13.17 -5.02 -7.96
N VAL A 190 12.94 -5.36 -9.23
CA VAL A 190 12.27 -4.47 -10.19
C VAL A 190 10.81 -4.22 -9.76
N SER A 191 10.11 -5.25 -9.27
CA SER A 191 8.75 -5.10 -8.75
C SER A 191 8.70 -4.15 -7.54
N ALA A 192 9.66 -4.24 -6.62
CA ALA A 192 9.77 -3.35 -5.47
C ALA A 192 10.12 -1.92 -5.89
N ASN A 193 11.01 -1.74 -6.85
CA ASN A 193 11.33 -0.41 -7.40
C ASN A 193 10.11 0.20 -8.09
N ASN A 194 9.34 -0.57 -8.86
CA ASN A 194 8.12 -0.09 -9.50
C ASN A 194 7.05 0.32 -8.49
N SER A 195 6.89 -0.42 -7.39
CA SER A 195 5.93 -0.04 -6.34
C SER A 195 6.36 1.23 -5.61
N GLN A 196 7.66 1.39 -5.32
CA GLN A 196 8.22 2.63 -4.76
C GLN A 196 8.03 3.82 -5.70
N LEU A 197 8.31 3.64 -7.00
CA LEU A 197 8.19 4.70 -8.00
C LEU A 197 6.73 5.11 -8.20
N SER A 198 5.80 4.15 -8.16
CA SER A 198 4.35 4.41 -8.16
C SER A 198 3.92 5.23 -6.93
N ALA A 199 4.41 4.86 -5.73
CA ALA A 199 4.14 5.62 -4.51
C ALA A 199 4.72 7.04 -4.54
N LEU A 200 5.92 7.22 -5.12
CA LEU A 200 6.49 8.55 -5.30
C LEU A 200 5.67 9.38 -6.28
N LEU A 201 5.17 8.77 -7.36
CA LEU A 201 4.35 9.43 -8.36
C LEU A 201 3.00 9.88 -7.78
N THR A 202 2.37 9.07 -6.93
CA THR A 202 1.14 9.48 -6.23
C THR A 202 1.39 10.61 -5.24
N GLN A 203 2.51 10.58 -4.50
CA GLN A 203 2.90 11.70 -3.61
C GLN A 203 3.18 12.99 -4.38
N LEU A 204 3.89 12.92 -5.50
CA LEU A 204 4.17 14.08 -6.35
C LEU A 204 2.88 14.64 -6.96
N SER A 205 1.97 13.77 -7.41
CA SER A 205 0.65 14.18 -7.90
C SER A 205 -0.17 14.89 -6.83
N ALA A 206 -0.18 14.36 -5.60
CA ALA A 206 -0.87 15.00 -4.48
C ALA A 206 -0.28 16.39 -4.16
N LYS A 207 1.05 16.51 -4.13
CA LYS A 207 1.74 17.81 -3.93
C LYS A 207 1.45 18.80 -5.05
N ALA A 208 1.40 18.35 -6.30
CA ALA A 208 1.06 19.21 -7.43
C ALA A 208 -0.37 19.77 -7.30
N ASN A 209 -1.33 18.92 -6.91
CA ASN A 209 -2.71 19.35 -6.68
C ASN A 209 -2.84 20.32 -5.50
N GLU A 210 -2.09 20.09 -4.42
CA GLU A 210 -2.03 21.00 -3.28
C GLU A 210 -1.48 22.37 -3.69
N LEU A 211 -0.35 22.42 -4.40
CA LEU A 211 0.22 23.66 -4.91
C LEU A 211 -0.74 24.40 -5.86
N GLU A 212 -1.43 23.68 -6.74
CA GLU A 212 -2.43 24.27 -7.64
C GLU A 212 -3.61 24.88 -6.84
N SER A 213 -4.05 24.22 -5.76
CA SER A 213 -5.08 24.77 -4.86
C SER A 213 -4.61 26.03 -4.12
N GLN A 214 -3.35 26.04 -3.64
CA GLN A 214 -2.76 27.19 -2.96
C GLN A 214 -2.63 28.37 -3.92
N ARG A 215 -2.23 28.10 -5.17
CA ARG A 215 -2.15 29.12 -6.22
C ARG A 215 -3.51 29.78 -6.45
N LYS A 216 -4.58 29.00 -6.60
CA LYS A 216 -5.94 29.52 -6.79
C LYS A 216 -6.44 30.34 -5.60
N ALA A 217 -6.17 29.87 -4.38
CA ALA A 217 -6.53 30.61 -3.17
C ALA A 217 -5.79 31.95 -3.09
N LEU A 218 -4.52 31.98 -3.48
CA LEU A 218 -3.72 33.21 -3.51
C LEU A 218 -4.19 34.16 -4.60
N GLU A 219 -4.50 33.67 -5.80
CA GLU A 219 -5.09 34.45 -6.89
C GLU A 219 -6.40 35.12 -6.45
N GLU A 220 -7.27 34.40 -5.73
CA GLU A 220 -8.52 34.94 -5.22
C GLU A 220 -8.29 35.98 -4.11
N ALA A 221 -7.36 35.72 -3.19
CA ALA A 221 -6.99 36.68 -2.15
C ALA A 221 -6.42 37.99 -2.74
N VAL A 222 -5.65 37.89 -3.84
CA VAL A 222 -5.15 39.07 -4.57
C VAL A 222 -6.32 39.86 -5.16
N ARG A 223 -7.26 39.20 -5.85
CA ARG A 223 -8.46 39.86 -6.40
C ARG A 223 -9.30 40.56 -5.34
N GLN A 224 -9.47 39.93 -4.18
CA GLN A 224 -10.18 40.54 -3.06
C GLN A 224 -9.45 41.77 -2.51
N ARG A 225 -8.11 41.73 -2.42
CA ARG A 225 -7.34 42.91 -2.02
C ARG A 225 -7.42 44.03 -3.04
N GLU A 226 -7.35 43.72 -4.33
CA GLU A 226 -7.49 44.70 -5.40
C GLU A 226 -8.86 45.40 -5.35
N SER A 227 -9.94 44.66 -5.12
CA SER A 227 -11.28 45.25 -4.99
C SER A 227 -11.42 46.14 -3.74
N VAL A 228 -10.84 45.73 -2.61
CA VAL A 228 -10.80 46.54 -1.38
C VAL A 228 -9.99 47.82 -1.59
N ILE A 229 -8.81 47.75 -2.24
CA ILE A 229 -8.01 48.92 -2.58
C ILE A 229 -8.80 49.87 -3.48
N SER A 230 -9.50 49.35 -4.49
CA SER A 230 -10.35 50.16 -5.37
C SER A 230 -11.45 50.87 -4.57
N ALA A 231 -12.15 50.16 -3.69
CA ALA A 231 -13.21 50.74 -2.86
C ALA A 231 -12.70 51.83 -1.90
N LEU A 232 -11.58 51.56 -1.20
CA LEU A 232 -10.92 52.53 -0.32
C LEU A 232 -10.45 53.77 -1.09
N SER A 233 -9.91 53.58 -2.30
CA SER A 233 -9.47 54.69 -3.14
C SER A 233 -10.65 55.61 -3.53
N ALA A 234 -11.81 55.02 -3.86
CA ALA A 234 -13.02 55.77 -4.17
C ALA A 234 -13.57 56.50 -2.93
N GLN A 235 -13.59 55.86 -1.76
CA GLN A 235 -14.00 56.51 -0.51
C GLN A 235 -13.08 57.67 -0.14
N LEU A 236 -11.77 57.51 -0.31
CA LEU A 236 -10.80 58.56 -0.04
C LEU A 236 -10.94 59.75 -1.00
N GLN A 237 -11.29 59.50 -2.26
CA GLN A 237 -11.64 60.57 -3.21
C GLN A 237 -12.94 61.28 -2.81
N ALA A 238 -13.97 60.55 -2.40
CA ALA A 238 -15.24 61.13 -1.93
C ALA A 238 -15.02 62.00 -0.68
N ALA A 239 -14.31 61.49 0.33
CA ALA A 239 -14.00 62.23 1.56
C ALA A 239 -13.17 63.49 1.28
N ARG A 240 -12.24 63.45 0.31
CA ARG A 240 -11.52 64.66 -0.15
C ARG A 240 -12.45 65.68 -0.76
N ALA A 241 -13.39 65.25 -1.62
CA ALA A 241 -14.37 66.14 -2.23
C ALA A 241 -15.30 66.78 -1.18
N GLU A 242 -15.75 66.00 -0.19
CA GLU A 242 -16.54 66.51 0.94
C GLU A 242 -15.77 67.51 1.79
N ALA A 243 -14.50 67.22 2.12
CA ALA A 243 -13.65 68.14 2.87
C ALA A 243 -13.45 69.48 2.13
N ASP A 244 -13.27 69.43 0.81
CA ASP A 244 -13.14 70.64 -0.01
C ASP A 244 -14.46 71.41 -0.10
N ALA A 245 -15.61 70.73 -0.14
CA ALA A 245 -16.93 71.36 -0.09
C ALA A 245 -17.18 72.05 1.27
N LEU A 246 -16.88 71.36 2.39
CA LEU A 246 -16.99 71.92 3.74
C LEU A 246 -16.05 73.11 3.94
N ARG A 247 -14.83 73.07 3.40
CA ARG A 247 -13.91 74.22 3.40
C ARG A 247 -14.51 75.43 2.70
N LYS A 248 -15.13 75.24 1.54
CA LYS A 248 -15.82 76.34 0.83
C LYS A 248 -16.97 76.93 1.66
N GLN A 249 -17.80 76.07 2.26
CA GLN A 249 -18.90 76.52 3.13
C GLN A 249 -18.38 77.28 4.36
N LEU A 250 -17.27 76.84 4.96
CA LEU A 250 -16.65 77.53 6.10
C LEU A 250 -16.16 78.94 5.71
N GLU A 251 -15.52 79.07 4.54
CA GLU A 251 -15.07 80.37 4.02
C GLU A 251 -16.25 81.29 3.68
N GLU A 252 -17.34 80.75 3.15
CA GLU A 252 -18.57 81.51 2.90
C GLU A 252 -19.22 81.99 4.20
N ALA A 253 -19.40 81.11 5.18
CA ALA A 253 -19.93 81.46 6.49
C ALA A 253 -19.05 82.47 7.24
N ARG A 254 -17.72 82.41 7.09
CA ARG A 254 -16.79 83.42 7.62
C ARG A 254 -17.05 84.79 7.00
N ARG A 255 -17.16 84.87 5.68
CA ARG A 255 -17.49 86.12 4.97
C ARG A 255 -18.84 86.69 5.40
N GLU A 256 -19.85 85.84 5.56
CA GLU A 256 -21.15 86.26 6.08
C GLU A 256 -21.05 86.80 7.51
N ASN A 257 -20.28 86.14 8.39
CA ASN A 257 -20.07 86.60 9.76
C ASN A 257 -19.35 87.95 9.82
N GLU A 258 -18.32 88.15 8.99
CA GLU A 258 -17.62 89.43 8.85
C GLU A 258 -18.57 90.53 8.35
N ALA A 259 -19.41 90.24 7.34
CA ALA A 259 -20.41 91.18 6.84
C ALA A 259 -21.46 91.53 7.91
N LEU A 260 -21.94 90.55 8.66
CA LEU A 260 -22.88 90.78 9.78
C LEU A 260 -22.24 91.59 10.91
N ARG A 261 -20.97 91.33 11.25
CA ARG A 261 -20.21 92.13 12.23
C ARG A 261 -20.04 93.57 11.77
N ALA A 262 -19.74 93.80 10.50
CA ALA A 262 -19.64 95.15 9.93
C ALA A 262 -20.99 95.88 10.03
N ARG A 263 -22.11 95.22 9.67
CA ARG A 263 -23.47 95.77 9.84
C ARG A 263 -23.81 96.06 11.30
N LEU A 264 -23.45 95.18 12.23
CA LEU A 264 -23.66 95.42 13.65
C LEU A 264 -22.84 96.61 14.15
N ALA A 265 -21.60 96.77 13.71
CA ALA A 265 -20.77 97.92 14.04
C ALA A 265 -21.37 99.23 13.51
N GLU A 266 -21.88 99.21 12.27
CA GLU A 266 -22.60 100.34 11.66
C GLU A 266 -23.87 100.69 12.44
N ILE A 267 -24.72 99.71 12.74
CA ILE A 267 -25.93 99.91 13.54
C ILE A 267 -25.58 100.44 14.93
N ASN A 268 -24.54 99.90 15.58
CA ASN A 268 -24.10 100.36 16.89
C ASN A 268 -23.59 101.81 16.84
N ALA A 269 -22.85 102.19 15.79
CA ALA A 269 -22.43 103.57 15.58
C ALA A 269 -23.64 104.51 15.43
N THR A 270 -24.65 104.11 14.66
CA THR A 270 -25.91 104.85 14.52
C THR A 270 -26.66 104.97 15.85
N TYR A 271 -26.72 103.90 16.65
CA TYR A 271 -27.29 103.97 18.01
C TYR A 271 -26.51 104.92 18.92
N THR A 272 -25.17 104.89 18.88
CA THR A 272 -24.37 105.81 19.69
C THR A 272 -24.55 107.27 19.28
N ASP A 273 -24.65 107.55 17.98
CA ASP A 273 -24.93 108.89 17.47
C ASP A 273 -26.32 109.36 17.93
N MET A 274 -27.33 108.50 17.80
CA MET A 274 -28.69 108.79 18.26
C MET A 274 -28.76 108.98 19.79
N ILE A 275 -28.01 108.21 20.59
CA ILE A 275 -27.89 108.41 22.04
C ILE A 275 -27.23 109.75 22.34
N GLN A 276 -26.17 110.13 21.62
CA GLN A 276 -25.52 111.43 21.77
C GLN A 276 -26.47 112.57 21.39
N GLN A 277 -27.25 112.42 20.32
CA GLN A 277 -28.28 113.40 19.94
C GLN A 277 -29.38 113.52 21.01
N LEU A 278 -29.86 112.39 21.55
CA LEU A 278 -30.83 112.37 22.64
C LEU A 278 -30.27 112.98 23.92
N GLN A 279 -29.02 112.70 24.29
CA GLN A 279 -28.34 113.33 25.42
C GLN A 279 -28.17 114.83 25.20
N ALA A 280 -27.77 115.26 24.00
CA ALA A 280 -27.69 116.68 23.66
C ALA A 280 -29.06 117.35 23.75
N GLN A 281 -30.13 116.71 23.27
CA GLN A 281 -31.51 117.21 23.44
C GLN A 281 -31.94 117.25 24.91
N LEU A 282 -31.56 116.26 25.72
CA LEU A 282 -31.84 116.22 27.15
C LEU A 282 -31.06 117.29 27.91
N ASP A 283 -29.81 117.56 27.54
CA ASP A 283 -29.01 118.65 28.08
C ASP A 283 -29.59 120.00 27.67
N GLN A 284 -30.11 120.11 26.45
CA GLN A 284 -30.82 121.30 25.97
C GLN A 284 -32.14 121.50 26.71
N LEU A 285 -32.89 120.42 26.98
CA LEU A 285 -34.12 120.43 27.77
C LEU A 285 -33.86 120.68 29.26
N SER A 286 -32.76 120.17 29.82
CA SER A 286 -32.37 120.41 31.22
C SER A 286 -31.88 121.84 31.41
N GLN A 287 -31.17 122.41 30.43
CA GLN A 287 -30.86 123.84 30.38
C GLN A 287 -32.12 124.70 30.23
N MET A 288 -33.13 124.24 29.48
CA MET A 288 -34.45 124.90 29.42
C MET A 288 -35.27 124.70 30.72
N GLN A 289 -35.12 123.59 31.44
CA GLN A 289 -35.83 123.31 32.70
C GLN A 289 -35.20 123.96 33.93
N LEU A 290 -33.91 124.34 33.89
CA LEU A 290 -33.32 125.24 34.88
C LEU A 290 -33.88 126.69 34.80
N GLN A 291 -34.82 126.95 33.89
CA GLN A 291 -35.55 128.22 33.77
C GLN A 291 -37.09 128.12 33.87
N ALA A 292 -37.69 126.95 34.16
CA ALA A 292 -39.14 126.89 34.34
C ALA A 292 -39.59 125.76 35.28
N GLN A 293 -40.03 126.16 36.46
CA GLN A 293 -40.87 125.41 37.39
C GLN A 293 -42.36 125.60 36.99
N PRO A 294 -43.31 124.91 37.65
CA PRO A 294 -43.92 123.61 37.32
C PRO A 294 -45.32 123.75 36.69
N ASP A 295 -45.90 122.67 36.15
CA ASP A 295 -47.20 122.12 36.60
C ASP A 295 -47.80 121.03 35.67
N GLU A 296 -48.24 119.98 36.36
CA GLU A 296 -49.39 119.07 36.20
C GLU A 296 -50.10 118.87 34.85
N GLY A 297 -50.42 117.60 34.53
CA GLY A 297 -51.66 117.31 33.76
C GLY A 297 -51.77 116.08 32.83
N GLY A 298 -51.45 114.85 33.26
CA GLY A 298 -52.03 113.58 32.73
C GLY A 298 -51.77 113.16 31.26
N PRO A 299 -52.22 111.96 30.80
CA PRO A 299 -53.02 110.93 31.47
C PRO A 299 -52.34 109.55 31.63
N ASN A 300 -52.88 108.74 32.55
CA ASN A 300 -52.48 107.37 32.87
C ASN A 300 -52.67 106.40 31.67
N LEU A 301 -51.56 105.98 31.04
CA LEU A 301 -51.47 104.95 30.00
C LEU A 301 -51.45 103.50 30.53
N LEU A 302 -51.57 103.34 31.85
CA LEU A 302 -51.51 102.06 32.57
C LEU A 302 -52.51 101.00 32.08
N PRO A 303 -53.79 101.31 31.74
CA PRO A 303 -54.71 100.28 31.24
C PRO A 303 -54.39 99.82 29.81
N LEU A 304 -53.80 100.68 28.96
CA LEU A 304 -53.40 100.34 27.59
C LEU A 304 -52.17 99.43 27.55
N LEU A 305 -51.23 99.63 28.46
CA LEU A 305 -50.06 98.77 28.63
C LEU A 305 -50.43 97.35 29.05
N PHE A 306 -51.43 97.19 29.92
CA PHE A 306 -51.91 95.86 30.33
C PHE A 306 -52.57 95.08 29.19
N ILE A 307 -53.35 95.75 28.32
CA ILE A 307 -53.96 95.10 27.16
C ILE A 307 -52.89 94.68 26.13
N ALA A 308 -51.88 95.51 25.90
CA ALA A 308 -50.76 95.18 25.01
C ALA A 308 -49.92 94.00 25.54
N LEU A 309 -49.71 93.92 26.86
CA LEU A 309 -48.96 92.83 27.50
C LEU A 309 -49.68 91.47 27.39
N ILE A 310 -51.01 91.45 27.57
CA ILE A 310 -51.80 90.22 27.42
C ILE A 310 -51.77 89.71 25.97
N ALA A 311 -51.82 90.61 24.98
CA ALA A 311 -51.74 90.24 23.57
C ALA A 311 -50.36 89.66 23.18
N ILE A 312 -49.27 90.23 23.71
CA ILE A 312 -47.90 89.76 23.44
C ILE A 312 -47.64 88.39 24.10
N VAL A 313 -48.11 88.19 25.33
CA VAL A 313 -47.98 86.89 26.02
C VAL A 313 -48.80 85.80 25.31
N GLY A 314 -50.02 86.12 24.85
CA GLY A 314 -50.84 85.20 24.05
C GLY A 314 -50.16 84.77 22.74
N ALA A 315 -49.54 85.70 22.01
CA ALA A 315 -48.82 85.41 20.78
C ALA A 315 -47.58 84.54 21.01
N LEU A 316 -46.82 84.79 22.09
CA LEU A 316 -45.64 83.99 22.45
C LEU A 316 -45.98 82.55 22.83
N VAL A 317 -47.11 82.33 23.53
CA VAL A 317 -47.59 80.99 23.89
C VAL A 317 -48.06 80.22 22.66
N TYR A 318 -48.76 80.88 21.73
CA TYR A 318 -49.19 80.27 20.46
C TYR A 318 -48.00 79.83 19.60
N ILE A 319 -46.97 80.67 19.49
CA ILE A 319 -45.76 80.36 18.71
C ILE A 319 -44.95 79.21 19.35
N ARG A 320 -44.88 79.15 20.68
CA ARG A 320 -44.21 78.03 21.37
C ARG A 320 -44.95 76.71 21.21
N LYS A 321 -46.29 76.70 21.22
CA LYS A 321 -47.07 75.47 21.03
C LYS A 321 -46.92 74.93 19.61
N LYS A 322 -46.92 75.81 18.60
CA LYS A 322 -46.75 75.40 17.20
C LYS A 322 -45.37 74.80 16.88
N ARG A 323 -44.30 75.24 17.57
CA ARG A 323 -42.94 74.68 17.42
C ARG A 323 -42.71 73.36 18.17
N ALA A 324 -43.65 72.88 18.97
CA ALA A 324 -43.54 71.60 19.68
C ALA A 324 -44.28 70.45 18.96
N GLU A 325 -45.01 70.76 17.88
CA GLU A 325 -45.77 69.81 17.06
C GLU A 325 -45.12 69.55 15.67
N GLU A 326 -43.98 70.21 15.37
CA GLU A 326 -43.07 69.96 14.24
C GLU A 326 -41.73 69.40 14.75
#